data_AF-A0A2J6PWS6-F1
#
_entry.id   AF-A0A2J6PWS6-F1
#
_cell.length_a   1.000
_cell.length_b   1.000
_cell.length_c   1.000
_cell.angle_alpha   90.00
_cell.angle_beta   90.00
_cell.angle_gamma   90.00
#
_symmetry.space_group_name_H-M   'P 1'
#
loop_
_entity.id
_entity.type
_entity.pdbx_description
1 polymer ?
#
loop_
_entity_poly.entity_id
_entity_poly.type
_entity_poly.pdbx_seq_one_letter_code
_entity_poly.pdbx_strand_id
1 'polypeptide(L)'
;MIRMVTCGLPLPRIEVLLCKAMSFLKTPSSEFNDEFPWSIKKLARVPHPKAIICSMLECAEEFCKSQVTTYRTQIEKIEKRIDVLRDTGYSQPRGLEINYVKLSEASIKLSEIRQKIQYSLSSIASLEEMTGLPAGCSIFPSVSHNSQHVQDISEEPQDQFCDEWWHQLEQARIRLMALKVKCQQQNINIDNLQERARGILSIVSILLAERENEWGRQAYDNQLAIIKYQTKMLEQQEFVVAQTKRDNTVMKVIAILTALFLPGTFIAVCKYSIVLKFF
;
A
#
# COMPACT_ATOMS: atom_id res chain seq x y z
N MET A 1 1.64 -22.51 -13.46
CA MET A 1 1.11 -22.56 -12.08
C MET A 1 2.16 -22.20 -11.04
N ILE A 2 3.25 -22.97 -10.88
CA ILE A 2 4.32 -22.71 -9.89
C ILE A 2 4.93 -21.30 -10.03
N ARG A 3 5.20 -20.86 -11.27
CA ARG A 3 5.82 -19.55 -11.55
C ARG A 3 5.01 -18.35 -11.05
N MET A 4 3.68 -18.46 -10.94
CA MET A 4 2.81 -17.40 -10.40
C MET A 4 2.82 -17.40 -8.87
N VAL A 5 2.82 -18.57 -8.24
CA VAL A 5 2.84 -18.73 -6.78
C VAL A 5 4.21 -18.34 -6.20
N THR A 6 5.28 -18.58 -6.95
CA THR A 6 6.65 -18.23 -6.54
C THR A 6 7.08 -16.81 -6.96
N CYS A 7 6.23 -16.07 -7.69
CA CYS A 7 6.56 -14.74 -8.19
C CYS A 7 6.68 -13.75 -7.02
N GLY A 8 7.88 -13.19 -6.83
CA GLY A 8 8.19 -12.25 -5.73
C GLY A 8 8.70 -12.91 -4.44
N LEU A 9 9.03 -14.21 -4.46
CA LEU A 9 9.82 -14.82 -3.38
C LEU A 9 11.28 -14.34 -3.49
N PRO A 10 11.92 -13.91 -2.39
CA PRO A 10 13.36 -13.63 -2.37
C PRO A 10 14.15 -14.88 -2.79
N LEU A 11 15.19 -14.71 -3.61
CA LEU A 11 16.11 -15.78 -4.02
C LEU A 11 16.56 -16.70 -2.87
N PRO A 12 16.93 -16.19 -1.67
CA PRO A 12 17.30 -17.03 -0.52
C PRO A 12 16.16 -17.96 -0.06
N ARG A 13 14.89 -17.58 -0.25
CA ARG A 13 13.75 -18.42 0.10
C ARG A 13 13.43 -19.46 -0.97
N ILE A 14 13.75 -19.16 -2.23
CA ILE A 14 13.73 -20.15 -3.32
C ILE A 14 14.82 -21.19 -3.09
N GLU A 15 16.01 -20.77 -2.64
CA GLU A 15 17.09 -21.66 -2.20
C GLU A 15 16.67 -22.49 -0.99
N VAL A 16 16.03 -21.90 0.03
CA VAL A 16 15.47 -22.68 1.15
C VAL A 16 14.40 -23.66 0.65
N LEU A 17 13.58 -23.30 -0.32
CA LEU A 17 12.59 -24.18 -0.96
C LEU A 17 13.25 -25.38 -1.64
N LEU A 18 14.30 -25.12 -2.41
CA LEU A 18 15.10 -26.16 -3.07
C LEU A 18 15.85 -27.00 -2.03
N CYS A 19 16.39 -26.40 -0.97
CA CYS A 19 17.07 -27.08 0.13
C CYS A 19 16.12 -27.93 0.96
N LYS A 20 14.87 -27.49 1.19
CA LYS A 20 13.84 -28.24 1.91
C LYS A 20 13.33 -29.39 1.04
N ALA A 21 13.10 -29.16 -0.25
CA ALA A 21 12.85 -30.24 -1.23
C ALA A 21 14.04 -31.23 -1.32
N MET A 22 15.27 -30.74 -1.25
CA MET A 22 16.51 -31.55 -1.20
C MET A 22 16.70 -32.27 0.14
N SER A 23 16.14 -31.76 1.24
CA SER A 23 16.12 -32.47 2.53
C SER A 23 15.11 -33.61 2.54
N PHE A 24 14.01 -33.50 1.79
CA PHE A 24 13.14 -34.66 1.52
C PHE A 24 13.83 -35.72 0.63
N LEU A 25 14.83 -35.31 -0.17
CA LEU A 25 15.74 -36.22 -0.89
C LEU A 25 16.87 -36.79 -0.01
N LYS A 26 17.08 -36.27 1.21
CA LYS A 26 18.17 -36.65 2.13
C LYS A 26 17.65 -36.94 3.53
N THR A 27 17.28 -38.19 3.78
CA THR A 27 17.21 -38.79 5.13
C THR A 27 18.28 -39.90 5.28
N PRO A 28 18.71 -40.19 6.52
CA PRO A 28 20.10 -40.44 6.86
C PRO A 28 20.64 -41.74 6.27
N SER A 29 21.88 -41.70 5.79
CA SER A 29 22.68 -42.90 5.57
C SER A 29 22.88 -43.59 6.91
N SER A 30 22.01 -44.55 7.26
CA SER A 30 22.46 -45.60 8.17
C SER A 30 23.51 -46.38 7.41
N GLU A 31 24.66 -46.53 8.05
CA GLU A 31 25.81 -47.31 7.62
C GLU A 31 25.34 -48.66 7.04
N PHE A 32 25.45 -48.80 5.72
CA PHE A 32 25.45 -50.10 5.06
C PHE A 32 26.62 -50.06 4.09
N ASN A 33 27.78 -50.45 4.62
CA ASN A 33 28.73 -51.23 3.84
C ASN A 33 27.96 -52.44 3.32
N ASP A 34 27.83 -52.56 2.01
CA ASP A 34 28.22 -53.77 1.29
C ASP A 34 27.89 -53.63 -0.20
N GLU A 35 28.81 -54.19 -0.99
CA GLU A 35 28.91 -54.19 -2.43
C GLU A 35 27.71 -54.86 -3.11
N PHE A 36 26.66 -54.12 -3.54
CA PHE A 36 25.63 -54.61 -4.49
C PHE A 36 25.09 -53.45 -5.39
N PRO A 37 24.49 -53.72 -6.57
CA PRO A 37 24.65 -52.96 -7.80
C PRO A 37 23.58 -51.88 -7.90
N TRP A 38 23.96 -50.68 -7.48
CA TRP A 38 23.74 -49.35 -8.04
C TRP A 38 22.46 -48.88 -8.78
N SER A 39 21.43 -49.65 -9.11
CA SER A 39 20.37 -49.18 -10.02
C SER A 39 18.96 -48.98 -9.44
N ILE A 40 18.53 -49.69 -8.38
CA ILE A 40 17.10 -49.66 -7.96
C ILE A 40 16.88 -48.96 -6.59
N LYS A 41 17.80 -49.12 -5.63
CA LYS A 41 17.73 -48.43 -4.31
C LYS A 41 17.82 -46.88 -4.37
N LYS A 42 18.21 -46.32 -5.52
CA LYS A 42 18.21 -44.86 -5.76
C LYS A 42 16.86 -44.32 -6.24
N LEU A 43 16.00 -45.14 -6.87
CA LEU A 43 14.67 -44.69 -7.33
C LEU A 43 13.69 -44.53 -6.16
N ALA A 44 13.79 -45.39 -5.13
CA ALA A 44 13.04 -45.30 -3.88
C ALA A 44 13.29 -44.02 -3.05
N ARG A 45 14.25 -43.19 -3.48
CA ARG A 45 14.57 -41.89 -2.85
C ARG A 45 13.97 -40.69 -3.58
N VAL A 46 13.26 -40.88 -4.68
CA VAL A 46 12.67 -39.78 -5.45
C VAL A 46 11.35 -39.39 -4.81
N PRO A 47 11.21 -38.16 -4.27
CA PRO A 47 9.99 -37.73 -3.62
C PRO A 47 8.86 -37.64 -4.64
N HIS A 48 7.67 -38.10 -4.24
CA HIS A 48 6.48 -38.02 -5.07
C HIS A 48 6.26 -36.57 -5.56
N PRO A 49 6.01 -36.31 -6.86
CA PRO A 49 5.85 -34.95 -7.40
C PRO A 49 4.80 -34.11 -6.64
N LYS A 50 3.69 -34.74 -6.23
CA LYS A 50 2.67 -34.12 -5.35
C LYS A 50 3.22 -33.67 -3.99
N ALA A 51 4.14 -34.41 -3.39
CA ALA A 51 4.80 -34.04 -2.14
C ALA A 51 5.77 -32.85 -2.32
N ILE A 52 6.46 -32.80 -3.46
CA ILE A 52 7.30 -31.64 -3.85
C ILE A 52 6.42 -30.40 -3.98
N ILE A 53 5.35 -30.48 -4.80
CA ILE A 53 4.45 -29.35 -5.04
C ILE A 53 3.76 -28.91 -3.75
N CYS A 54 3.32 -29.85 -2.90
CA CYS A 54 2.76 -29.55 -1.58
C CYS A 54 3.73 -28.71 -0.74
N SER A 55 5.01 -29.09 -0.70
CA SER A 55 6.03 -28.34 0.03
C SER A 55 6.27 -26.94 -0.55
N MET A 56 6.17 -26.79 -1.89
CA MET A 56 6.24 -25.47 -2.54
C MET A 56 5.08 -24.56 -2.14
N LEU A 57 3.86 -25.11 -2.09
CA LEU A 57 2.67 -24.36 -1.70
C LEU A 57 2.69 -23.97 -0.21
N GLU A 58 3.19 -24.84 0.67
CA GLU A 58 3.39 -24.53 2.10
C GLU A 58 4.33 -23.35 2.29
N CYS A 59 5.48 -23.33 1.60
CA CYS A 59 6.41 -22.19 1.69
C CYS A 59 5.81 -20.89 1.15
N ALA A 60 4.98 -20.97 0.11
CA ALA A 60 4.27 -19.80 -0.41
C ALA A 60 3.22 -19.28 0.59
N GLU A 61 2.49 -20.18 1.26
CA GLU A 61 1.55 -19.82 2.33
C GLU A 61 2.26 -19.14 3.51
N GLU A 62 3.36 -19.71 3.99
CA GLU A 62 4.17 -19.11 5.08
C GLU A 62 4.67 -17.71 4.73
N PHE A 63 5.09 -17.50 3.48
CA PHE A 63 5.51 -16.19 2.99
C PHE A 63 4.35 -15.19 2.94
N CYS A 64 3.21 -15.60 2.39
CA CYS A 64 2.00 -14.78 2.42
C CYS A 64 1.61 -14.44 3.86
N LYS A 65 1.69 -15.40 4.79
CA LYS A 65 1.33 -15.22 6.20
C LYS A 65 2.19 -14.15 6.86
N SER A 66 3.50 -14.20 6.62
CA SER A 66 4.45 -13.20 7.13
C SER A 66 4.18 -11.79 6.58
N GLN A 67 3.71 -11.67 5.34
CA GLN A 67 3.34 -10.37 4.78
C GLN A 67 2.04 -9.85 5.38
N VAL A 68 1.02 -10.71 5.52
CA VAL A 68 -0.26 -10.35 6.14
C VAL A 68 -0.06 -9.85 7.58
N THR A 69 0.80 -10.50 8.37
CA THR A 69 1.12 -10.02 9.73
C THR A 69 1.81 -8.66 9.70
N THR A 70 2.74 -8.44 8.76
CA THR A 70 3.40 -7.14 8.59
C THR A 70 2.38 -6.04 8.29
N TYR A 71 1.51 -6.25 7.30
CA TYR A 71 0.48 -5.26 6.94
C TYR A 71 -0.55 -5.04 8.05
N ARG A 72 -0.92 -6.08 8.82
CA ARG A 72 -1.75 -5.93 10.02
C ARG A 72 -1.15 -4.94 11.01
N THR A 73 0.13 -5.12 11.36
CA THR A 73 0.80 -4.21 12.30
C THR A 73 0.94 -2.78 11.76
N GLN A 74 1.09 -2.61 10.44
CA GLN A 74 1.12 -1.29 9.81
C GLN A 74 -0.24 -0.61 9.88
N ILE A 75 -1.33 -1.33 9.54
CA ILE A 75 -2.70 -0.81 9.62
C ILE A 75 -3.04 -0.40 11.06
N GLU A 76 -2.72 -1.23 12.05
CA GLU A 76 -2.94 -0.90 13.47
C GLU A 76 -2.15 0.33 13.93
N LYS A 77 -0.92 0.52 13.44
CA LYS A 77 -0.13 1.72 13.73
C LYS A 77 -0.74 2.97 13.08
N ILE A 78 -1.27 2.84 11.87
CA ILE A 78 -1.93 3.94 11.16
C ILE A 78 -3.23 4.32 11.86
N GLU A 79 -4.05 3.36 12.23
CA GLU A 79 -5.30 3.56 12.97
C GLU A 79 -5.07 4.33 14.27
N LYS A 80 -4.12 3.88 15.11
CA LYS A 80 -3.76 4.59 16.35
C LYS A 80 -3.34 6.04 16.11
N ARG A 81 -2.66 6.31 14.99
CA ARG A 81 -2.29 7.70 14.63
C ARG A 81 -3.50 8.52 14.22
N ILE A 82 -4.44 7.92 13.50
CA ILE A 82 -5.67 8.58 13.06
C ILE A 82 -6.55 8.90 14.27
N ASP A 83 -6.67 7.98 15.23
CA ASP A 83 -7.42 8.21 16.47
C ASP A 83 -6.85 9.41 17.24
N VAL A 84 -5.51 9.48 17.40
CA VAL A 84 -4.86 10.65 18.02
C VAL A 84 -5.14 11.93 17.24
N LEU A 85 -5.11 11.89 15.92
CA LEU A 85 -5.36 13.06 15.06
C LEU A 85 -6.83 13.52 15.09
N ARG A 86 -7.76 12.62 15.39
CA ARG A 86 -9.18 12.92 15.60
C ARG A 86 -9.40 13.69 16.90
N ASP A 87 -8.72 13.30 17.97
CA ASP A 87 -8.95 13.87 19.32
C ASP A 87 -8.27 15.22 19.55
N THR A 88 -7.14 15.49 18.89
CA THR A 88 -6.23 16.58 19.29
C THR A 88 -6.46 17.92 18.58
N GLY A 89 -7.54 18.10 17.83
CA GLY A 89 -7.79 19.36 17.09
C GLY A 89 -6.61 19.74 16.17
N TYR A 90 -5.90 18.73 15.64
CA TYR A 90 -4.54 18.84 15.13
C TYR A 90 -4.42 19.84 13.98
N SER A 91 -3.40 20.71 13.99
CA SER A 91 -3.27 21.84 13.04
C SER A 91 -2.66 21.51 11.67
N GLN A 92 -2.10 20.30 11.45
CA GLN A 92 -1.36 19.97 10.22
C GLN A 92 -2.00 18.86 9.35
N PRO A 93 -2.45 19.16 8.11
CA PRO A 93 -3.11 18.21 7.22
C PRO A 93 -2.17 17.14 6.63
N ARG A 94 -0.87 17.45 6.48
CA ARG A 94 0.12 16.53 5.86
C ARG A 94 0.20 15.17 6.53
N GLY A 95 -0.04 15.09 7.85
CA GLY A 95 -0.03 13.81 8.57
C GLY A 95 -1.15 12.87 8.13
N LEU A 96 -2.34 13.40 7.85
CA LEU A 96 -3.51 12.62 7.44
C LEU A 96 -3.35 12.10 6.01
N GLU A 97 -2.87 12.94 5.09
CA GLU A 97 -2.60 12.58 3.70
C GLU A 97 -1.55 11.45 3.59
N ILE A 98 -0.46 11.55 4.34
CA ILE A 98 0.59 10.51 4.36
C ILE A 98 0.02 9.17 4.87
N ASN A 99 -0.82 9.22 5.91
CA ASN A 99 -1.47 8.02 6.44
C ASN A 99 -2.49 7.44 5.44
N TYR A 100 -3.22 8.28 4.72
CA TYR A 100 -4.13 7.87 3.65
C TYR A 100 -3.39 7.07 2.56
N VAL A 101 -2.30 7.65 2.04
CA VAL A 101 -1.51 7.01 0.97
C VAL A 101 -0.95 5.67 1.42
N LYS A 102 -0.35 5.61 2.62
CA LYS A 102 0.22 4.37 3.16
C LYS A 102 -0.83 3.29 3.40
N LEU A 103 -2.02 3.68 3.84
CA LEU A 103 -3.12 2.74 4.07
C LEU A 103 -3.69 2.21 2.75
N SER A 104 -3.81 3.07 1.74
CA SER A 104 -4.19 2.69 0.38
C SER A 104 -3.18 1.71 -0.23
N GLU A 105 -1.89 2.00 -0.11
CA GLU A 105 -0.81 1.10 -0.56
C GLU A 105 -0.87 -0.26 0.12
N ALA A 106 -1.05 -0.29 1.45
CA ALA A 106 -1.22 -1.54 2.20
C ALA A 106 -2.45 -2.34 1.72
N SER A 107 -3.55 -1.68 1.41
CA SER A 107 -4.77 -2.32 0.88
C SER A 107 -4.56 -2.94 -0.51
N ILE A 108 -3.83 -2.25 -1.40
CA ILE A 108 -3.44 -2.78 -2.71
C ILE A 108 -2.56 -4.02 -2.55
N LYS A 109 -1.55 -3.94 -1.67
CA LYS A 109 -0.65 -5.07 -1.41
C LYS A 109 -1.37 -6.27 -0.78
N LEU A 110 -2.35 -6.04 0.10
CA LEU A 110 -3.22 -7.10 0.60
C LEU A 110 -4.04 -7.76 -0.52
N SER A 111 -4.47 -7.01 -1.53
CA SER A 111 -5.17 -7.56 -2.71
C SER A 111 -4.25 -8.45 -3.54
N GLU A 112 -2.99 -8.05 -3.74
CA GLU A 112 -1.99 -8.90 -4.43
C GLU A 112 -1.77 -10.22 -3.67
N ILE A 113 -1.68 -10.18 -2.33
CA ILE A 113 -1.53 -11.38 -1.50
C ILE A 113 -2.78 -12.26 -1.58
N ARG A 114 -3.98 -11.66 -1.54
CA ARG A 114 -5.26 -12.38 -1.70
C ARG A 114 -5.26 -13.20 -2.98
N GLN A 115 -4.85 -12.59 -4.08
CA GLN A 115 -4.78 -13.26 -5.38
C GLN A 115 -3.81 -14.45 -5.36
N LYS A 116 -2.63 -14.31 -4.72
CA LYS A 116 -1.69 -15.43 -4.54
C LYS A 116 -2.29 -16.59 -3.74
N ILE A 117 -3.03 -16.29 -2.68
CA ILE A 117 -3.71 -17.32 -1.87
C ILE A 117 -4.82 -18.01 -2.66
N GLN A 118 -5.60 -17.26 -3.46
CA GLN A 118 -6.61 -17.84 -4.34
C GLN A 118 -5.98 -18.79 -5.36
N TYR A 119 -4.85 -18.41 -5.97
CA TYR A 119 -4.11 -19.32 -6.85
C TYR A 119 -3.60 -20.57 -6.13
N SER A 120 -3.14 -20.45 -4.87
CA SER A 120 -2.76 -21.60 -4.05
C SER A 120 -3.96 -22.50 -3.77
N LEU A 121 -5.14 -21.95 -3.45
CA LEU A 121 -6.37 -22.72 -3.24
C LEU A 121 -6.80 -23.49 -4.49
N SER A 122 -6.77 -22.85 -5.66
CA SER A 122 -7.03 -23.52 -6.94
C SER A 122 -6.00 -24.62 -7.21
N SER A 123 -4.72 -24.36 -6.93
CA SER A 123 -3.65 -25.35 -7.09
C SER A 123 -3.85 -26.56 -6.17
N ILE A 124 -4.28 -26.34 -4.92
CA ILE A 124 -4.58 -27.42 -3.98
C ILE A 124 -5.76 -28.24 -4.48
N ALA A 125 -6.85 -27.60 -4.94
CA ALA A 125 -8.01 -28.30 -5.48
C ALA A 125 -7.64 -29.19 -6.68
N SER A 126 -6.85 -28.67 -7.63
CA SER A 126 -6.37 -29.48 -8.77
C SER A 126 -5.48 -30.65 -8.33
N LEU A 127 -4.65 -30.47 -7.29
CA LEU A 127 -3.82 -31.55 -6.75
C LEU A 127 -4.67 -32.59 -6.00
N GLU A 128 -5.74 -32.19 -5.32
CA GLU A 128 -6.69 -33.11 -4.67
C GLU A 128 -7.38 -34.01 -5.71
N GLU A 129 -7.75 -33.47 -6.88
CA GLU A 129 -8.38 -34.20 -7.99
C GLU A 129 -7.42 -35.17 -8.70
N MET A 130 -6.11 -34.94 -8.62
CA MET A 130 -5.11 -35.89 -9.14
C MET A 130 -4.99 -37.11 -8.22
N THR A 131 -5.68 -38.19 -8.61
CA THR A 131 -5.73 -39.48 -7.92
C THR A 131 -4.45 -40.31 -8.03
N GLY A 132 -3.45 -39.85 -8.79
CA GLY A 132 -2.09 -40.39 -8.71
C GLY A 132 -1.96 -41.89 -9.02
N LEU A 133 -2.94 -42.49 -9.72
CA LEU A 133 -2.70 -43.79 -10.33
C LEU A 133 -1.65 -43.60 -11.42
N PRO A 134 -0.52 -44.32 -11.38
CA PRO A 134 0.41 -44.33 -12.49
C PRO A 134 -0.27 -45.04 -13.66
N ALA A 135 -1.07 -44.31 -14.44
CA ALA A 135 -1.55 -44.79 -15.73
C ALA A 135 -0.31 -44.94 -16.63
N GLY A 136 0.29 -46.13 -16.60
CA GLY A 136 1.38 -46.52 -17.50
C GLY A 136 2.74 -45.89 -17.18
N CYS A 137 3.23 -45.96 -15.95
CA CYS A 137 4.69 -45.88 -15.75
C CYS A 137 5.34 -47.15 -16.28
N SER A 138 5.61 -47.17 -17.58
CA SER A 138 6.52 -48.07 -18.29
C SER A 138 8.00 -47.86 -17.89
N ILE A 139 8.26 -47.39 -16.67
CA ILE A 139 9.60 -47.28 -16.08
C ILE A 139 10.04 -48.61 -15.48
N PHE A 140 9.10 -49.51 -15.20
CA PHE A 140 9.43 -50.92 -14.99
C PHE A 140 9.71 -51.53 -16.37
N PRO A 141 10.94 -51.97 -16.67
CA PRO A 141 11.16 -52.76 -17.87
C PRO A 141 10.23 -53.97 -17.74
N SER A 142 9.26 -54.09 -18.64
CA SER A 142 8.58 -55.36 -18.84
C SER A 142 9.68 -56.33 -19.23
N VAL A 143 10.12 -57.16 -18.29
CA VAL A 143 10.93 -58.32 -18.62
C VAL A 143 10.00 -59.18 -19.49
N SER A 144 10.13 -59.03 -20.79
CA SER A 144 9.58 -59.95 -21.76
C SER A 144 10.21 -61.30 -21.44
N HIS A 145 9.49 -62.14 -20.71
CA HIS A 145 9.89 -63.51 -20.39
C HIS A 145 10.03 -64.30 -21.69
N ASN A 146 11.26 -64.31 -22.21
CA ASN A 146 11.79 -65.39 -23.01
C ASN A 146 13.13 -65.75 -22.39
N SER A 147 13.13 -66.67 -21.43
CA SER A 147 14.03 -67.82 -21.38
C SER A 147 13.98 -68.47 -20.00
N GLN A 148 13.91 -69.79 -20.01
CA GLN A 148 13.98 -70.68 -18.86
C GLN A 148 15.37 -70.61 -18.20
N HIS A 149 15.47 -70.21 -16.92
CA HIS A 149 16.26 -70.94 -15.91
C HIS A 149 16.16 -70.28 -14.52
N VAL A 150 16.10 -71.17 -13.52
CA VAL A 150 15.97 -70.99 -12.07
C VAL A 150 17.10 -70.17 -11.45
N GLN A 151 16.78 -69.20 -10.57
CA GLN A 151 17.28 -69.10 -9.18
C GLN A 151 16.77 -67.84 -8.46
N ASP A 152 16.40 -68.03 -7.18
CA ASP A 152 15.91 -67.07 -6.20
C ASP A 152 16.47 -65.64 -6.36
N ILE A 153 15.60 -64.73 -6.79
CA ILE A 153 15.77 -63.30 -6.55
C ILE A 153 14.54 -62.91 -5.73
N SER A 154 14.77 -62.64 -4.43
CA SER A 154 13.76 -62.15 -3.49
C SER A 154 12.91 -61.04 -4.13
N GLU A 155 11.60 -61.27 -4.22
CA GLU A 155 10.58 -60.34 -4.72
C GLU A 155 10.37 -59.10 -3.81
N GLU A 156 11.09 -59.01 -2.69
CA GLU A 156 10.96 -57.96 -1.68
C GLU A 156 11.21 -56.49 -2.11
N PRO A 157 12.07 -56.14 -3.10
CA PRO A 157 12.39 -54.73 -3.34
C PRO A 157 11.32 -53.96 -4.12
N GLN A 158 10.40 -54.66 -4.80
CA GLN A 158 9.38 -54.05 -5.64
C GLN A 158 8.14 -53.62 -4.83
N ASP A 159 7.76 -54.41 -3.82
CA ASP A 159 6.68 -54.07 -2.88
C ASP A 159 7.06 -52.89 -1.98
N GLN A 160 8.31 -52.84 -1.48
CA GLN A 160 8.77 -51.71 -0.64
C GLN A 160 8.74 -50.35 -1.35
N PHE A 161 9.02 -50.31 -2.67
CA PHE A 161 8.95 -49.06 -3.43
C PHE A 161 7.50 -48.57 -3.58
N CYS A 162 6.57 -49.49 -3.87
CA CYS A 162 5.15 -49.18 -4.01
C CYS A 162 4.55 -48.67 -2.69
N ASP A 163 4.91 -49.29 -1.57
CA ASP A 163 4.44 -48.90 -0.24
C ASP A 163 4.97 -47.52 0.17
N GLU A 164 6.26 -47.24 -0.02
CA GLU A 164 6.86 -45.94 0.29
C GLU A 164 6.29 -44.83 -0.61
N TRP A 165 6.09 -45.12 -1.90
CA TRP A 165 5.49 -44.18 -2.86
C TRP A 165 4.04 -43.85 -2.47
N TRP A 166 3.25 -44.84 -2.08
CA TRP A 166 1.88 -44.66 -1.61
C TRP A 166 1.81 -43.90 -0.29
N HIS A 167 2.72 -44.20 0.65
CA HIS A 167 2.82 -43.48 1.92
C HIS A 167 3.13 -42.00 1.69
N GLN A 168 4.06 -41.67 0.79
CA GLN A 168 4.35 -40.27 0.42
C GLN A 168 3.15 -39.57 -0.21
N LEU A 169 2.38 -40.27 -1.04
CA LEU A 169 1.17 -39.74 -1.66
C LEU A 169 0.10 -39.42 -0.62
N GLU A 170 -0.15 -40.34 0.32
CA GLU A 170 -1.15 -40.15 1.38
C GLU A 170 -0.72 -39.04 2.36
N GLN A 171 0.56 -39.00 2.73
CA GLN A 171 1.10 -37.91 3.54
C GLN A 171 0.96 -36.55 2.84
N ALA A 172 1.22 -36.48 1.54
CA ALA A 172 0.99 -35.27 0.75
C ALA A 172 -0.50 -34.88 0.72
N ARG A 173 -1.41 -35.85 0.63
CA ARG A 173 -2.87 -35.61 0.67
C ARG A 173 -3.30 -34.98 1.98
N ILE A 174 -2.87 -35.53 3.13
CA ILE A 174 -3.18 -34.99 4.46
C ILE A 174 -2.62 -33.56 4.61
N ARG A 175 -1.38 -33.33 4.17
CA ARG A 175 -0.75 -32.00 4.20
C ARG A 175 -1.47 -31.00 3.32
N LEU A 176 -1.91 -31.39 2.13
CA LEU A 176 -2.70 -30.53 1.23
C LEU A 176 -4.04 -30.14 1.85
N MET A 177 -4.76 -31.07 2.50
CA MET A 177 -5.99 -30.75 3.22
C MET A 177 -5.76 -29.73 4.34
N ALA A 178 -4.71 -29.93 5.15
CA ALA A 178 -4.35 -28.97 6.19
C ALA A 178 -3.97 -27.60 5.60
N LEU A 179 -3.24 -27.59 4.48
CA LEU A 179 -2.85 -26.36 3.79
C LEU A 179 -4.05 -25.61 3.20
N LYS A 180 -5.05 -26.33 2.69
CA LYS A 180 -6.31 -25.75 2.20
C LYS A 180 -7.00 -24.93 3.29
N VAL A 181 -7.13 -25.51 4.49
CA VAL A 181 -7.73 -24.84 5.65
C VAL A 181 -6.94 -23.60 6.04
N LYS A 182 -5.59 -23.68 6.07
CA LYS A 182 -4.73 -22.52 6.35
C LYS A 182 -4.92 -21.40 5.33
N CYS A 183 -4.92 -21.71 4.04
CA CYS A 183 -5.14 -20.75 2.96
C CYS A 183 -6.54 -20.11 3.05
N GLN A 184 -7.59 -20.87 3.35
CA GLN A 184 -8.94 -20.35 3.56
C GLN A 184 -9.01 -19.39 4.75
N GLN A 185 -8.43 -19.78 5.90
CA GLN A 185 -8.38 -18.92 7.08
C GLN A 185 -7.60 -17.62 6.79
N GLN A 186 -6.52 -17.72 6.02
CA GLN A 186 -5.74 -16.54 5.67
C GLN A 186 -6.46 -15.62 4.68
N ASN A 187 -7.25 -16.17 3.77
CA ASN A 187 -8.12 -15.38 2.89
C ASN A 187 -9.15 -14.57 3.72
N ILE A 188 -9.79 -15.20 4.71
CA ILE A 188 -10.70 -14.51 5.65
C ILE A 188 -9.96 -13.40 6.42
N ASN A 189 -8.74 -13.68 6.89
CA ASN A 189 -7.94 -12.69 7.61
C ASN A 189 -7.58 -11.48 6.73
N ILE A 190 -7.35 -11.68 5.43
CA ILE A 190 -7.10 -10.60 4.48
C ILE A 190 -8.37 -9.79 4.27
N ASP A 191 -9.51 -10.44 4.04
CA ASP A 191 -10.80 -9.76 3.84
C ASP A 191 -11.14 -8.87 5.05
N ASN A 192 -10.95 -9.38 6.27
CA ASN A 192 -11.14 -8.59 7.50
C ASN A 192 -10.19 -7.38 7.58
N LEU A 193 -8.92 -7.53 7.16
CA LEU A 193 -7.97 -6.41 7.14
C LEU A 193 -8.30 -5.39 6.06
N GLN A 194 -8.80 -5.83 4.91
CA GLN A 194 -9.22 -4.94 3.83
C GLN A 194 -10.45 -4.13 4.22
N GLU A 195 -11.44 -4.75 4.88
CA GLU A 195 -12.60 -4.03 5.41
C GLU A 195 -12.20 -3.03 6.51
N ARG A 196 -11.30 -3.42 7.42
CA ARG A 196 -10.74 -2.49 8.42
C ARG A 196 -10.03 -1.31 7.75
N ALA A 197 -9.18 -1.57 6.76
CA ALA A 197 -8.48 -0.52 6.02
C ALA A 197 -9.46 0.40 5.28
N ARG A 198 -10.53 -0.14 4.68
CA ARG A 198 -11.58 0.65 4.03
C ARG A 198 -12.32 1.54 5.01
N GLY A 199 -12.68 1.01 6.19
CA GLY A 199 -13.30 1.78 7.26
C GLY A 199 -12.42 2.97 7.70
N ILE A 200 -11.12 2.71 7.92
CA ILE A 200 -10.16 3.74 8.30
C ILE A 200 -9.99 4.78 7.16
N LEU A 201 -9.88 4.36 5.90
CA LEU A 201 -9.80 5.27 4.75
C LEU A 201 -11.03 6.18 4.66
N SER A 202 -12.22 5.66 4.95
CA SER A 202 -13.45 6.45 5.00
C SER A 202 -13.38 7.53 6.07
N ILE A 203 -12.92 7.18 7.28
CA ILE A 203 -12.75 8.14 8.38
C ILE A 203 -11.75 9.23 7.98
N VAL A 204 -10.61 8.86 7.43
CA VAL A 204 -9.58 9.81 6.97
C VAL A 204 -10.13 10.74 5.90
N SER A 205 -10.94 10.22 4.96
CA SER A 205 -11.55 11.03 3.90
C SER A 205 -12.53 12.06 4.46
N ILE A 206 -13.36 11.66 5.44
CA ILE A 206 -14.28 12.57 6.13
C ILE A 206 -13.50 13.67 6.86
N LEU A 207 -12.46 13.31 7.60
CA LEU A 207 -11.62 14.26 8.34
C LEU A 207 -10.89 15.24 7.40
N LEU A 208 -10.47 14.81 6.21
CA LEU A 208 -9.91 15.72 5.20
C LEU A 208 -10.98 16.69 4.68
N ALA A 209 -12.17 16.19 4.34
CA ALA A 209 -13.27 17.02 3.85
C ALA A 209 -13.75 18.05 4.89
N GLU A 210 -13.85 17.67 6.16
CA GLU A 210 -14.17 18.58 7.26
C GLU A 210 -13.16 19.73 7.37
N ARG A 211 -11.87 19.44 7.19
CA ARG A 211 -10.84 20.49 7.20
C ARG A 211 -10.90 21.41 6.00
N GLU A 212 -11.13 20.86 4.80
CA GLU A 212 -11.24 21.65 3.58
C GLU A 212 -12.42 22.64 3.69
N ASN A 213 -13.54 22.18 4.26
CA ASN A 213 -14.69 23.03 4.54
C ASN A 213 -14.38 24.13 5.57
N GLU A 214 -13.62 23.82 6.63
CA GLU A 214 -13.24 24.81 7.65
C GLU A 214 -12.27 25.86 7.09
N TRP A 215 -11.29 25.44 6.28
CA TRP A 215 -10.41 26.36 5.56
C TRP A 215 -11.20 27.24 4.59
N GLY A 216 -12.20 26.67 3.91
CA GLY A 216 -13.12 27.40 3.03
C GLY A 216 -13.89 28.50 3.77
N ARG A 217 -14.42 28.21 4.97
CA ARG A 217 -15.08 29.22 5.82
C ARG A 217 -14.12 30.33 6.24
N GLN A 218 -12.92 29.97 6.73
CA GLN A 218 -11.94 30.98 7.14
C GLN A 218 -11.50 31.87 5.98
N ALA A 219 -11.33 31.31 4.77
CA ALA A 219 -11.02 32.08 3.57
C ALA A 219 -12.17 33.05 3.22
N TYR A 220 -13.42 32.60 3.32
CA TYR A 220 -14.59 33.43 3.09
C TYR A 220 -14.70 34.57 4.12
N ASP A 221 -14.51 34.29 5.41
CA ASP A 221 -14.54 35.30 6.47
C ASP A 221 -13.44 36.34 6.29
N ASN A 222 -12.24 35.91 5.89
CA ASN A 222 -11.13 36.80 5.56
C ASN A 222 -11.45 37.68 4.34
N GLN A 223 -12.07 37.12 3.29
CA GLN A 223 -12.53 37.91 2.14
C GLN A 223 -13.59 38.95 2.55
N LEU A 224 -14.55 38.55 3.40
CA LEU A 224 -15.57 39.46 3.92
C LEU A 224 -14.94 40.62 4.73
N ALA A 225 -13.93 40.32 5.54
CA ALA A 225 -13.19 41.33 6.30
C ALA A 225 -12.44 42.30 5.39
N ILE A 226 -11.80 41.81 4.32
CA ILE A 226 -11.12 42.63 3.31
C ILE A 226 -12.13 43.52 2.59
N ILE A 227 -13.27 42.97 2.15
CA ILE A 227 -14.32 43.74 1.47
C ILE A 227 -14.83 44.86 2.39
N LYS A 228 -15.14 44.55 3.66
CA LYS A 228 -15.56 45.57 4.64
C LYS A 228 -14.52 46.67 4.81
N TYR A 229 -13.24 46.31 4.85
CA TYR A 229 -12.16 47.27 4.94
C TYR A 229 -12.08 48.17 3.69
N GLN A 230 -12.20 47.58 2.49
CA GLN A 230 -12.23 48.33 1.23
C GLN A 230 -13.43 49.27 1.14
N THR A 231 -14.62 48.85 1.58
CA THR A 231 -15.81 49.70 1.63
C THR A 231 -15.58 50.91 2.53
N LYS A 232 -15.02 50.71 3.74
CA LYS A 232 -14.67 51.83 4.63
C LYS A 232 -13.63 52.76 4.02
N MET A 233 -12.64 52.22 3.31
CA MET A 233 -11.64 53.02 2.61
C MET A 233 -12.27 53.87 1.50
N LEU A 234 -13.21 53.32 0.74
CA LEU A 234 -13.97 54.05 -0.29
C LEU A 234 -14.79 55.18 0.32
N GLU A 235 -15.51 54.92 1.42
CA GLU A 235 -16.27 55.95 2.14
C GLU A 235 -15.35 57.11 2.61
N GLN A 236 -14.17 56.78 3.14
CA GLN A 236 -13.17 57.78 3.52
C GLN A 236 -12.64 58.56 2.31
N GLN A 237 -12.40 57.88 1.18
CA GLN A 237 -11.94 58.52 -0.04
C GLN A 237 -12.99 59.47 -0.61
N GLU A 238 -14.27 59.09 -0.60
CA GLU A 238 -15.37 59.98 -0.99
C GLU A 238 -15.42 61.24 -0.12
N PHE A 239 -15.25 61.09 1.20
CA PHE A 239 -15.16 62.23 2.11
C PHE A 239 -13.99 63.16 1.77
N VAL A 240 -12.79 62.61 1.55
CA VAL A 240 -11.60 63.37 1.18
C VAL A 240 -11.78 64.08 -0.16
N VAL A 241 -12.39 63.41 -1.16
CA VAL A 241 -12.69 64.00 -2.48
C VAL A 241 -13.69 65.15 -2.35
N ALA A 242 -14.73 64.99 -1.53
CA ALA A 242 -15.71 66.05 -1.27
C ALA A 242 -15.05 67.26 -0.59
N GLN A 243 -14.16 67.02 0.38
CA GLN A 243 -13.43 68.08 1.08
C GLN A 243 -12.45 68.79 0.16
N THR A 244 -11.64 68.07 -0.61
CA THR A 244 -10.71 68.68 -1.60
C THR A 244 -11.44 69.49 -2.67
N LYS A 245 -12.64 69.08 -3.10
CA LYS A 245 -13.48 69.90 -4.00
C LYS A 245 -13.90 71.23 -3.36
N ARG A 246 -14.27 71.23 -2.07
CA ARG A 246 -14.52 72.49 -1.33
C ARG A 246 -13.25 73.33 -1.22
N ASP A 247 -12.15 72.73 -0.80
CA ASP A 247 -10.88 73.44 -0.60
C ASP A 247 -10.38 74.10 -1.89
N ASN A 248 -10.51 73.41 -3.04
CA ASN A 248 -10.21 73.99 -4.35
C ASN A 248 -11.10 75.21 -4.68
N THR A 249 -12.38 75.15 -4.32
CA THR A 249 -13.31 76.28 -4.54
C THR A 249 -12.94 77.47 -3.66
N VAL A 250 -12.65 77.23 -2.38
CA VAL A 250 -12.19 78.27 -1.44
C VAL A 250 -10.88 78.89 -1.91
N MET A 251 -9.92 78.07 -2.33
CA MET A 251 -8.63 78.52 -2.84
C MET A 251 -8.78 79.41 -4.09
N LYS A 252 -9.68 79.04 -5.02
CA LYS A 252 -10.00 79.89 -6.18
C LYS A 252 -10.57 81.24 -5.78
N VAL A 253 -11.47 81.29 -4.80
CA VAL A 253 -12.04 82.55 -4.29
C VAL A 253 -10.96 83.42 -3.65
N ILE A 254 -10.11 82.84 -2.80
CA ILE A 254 -8.97 83.55 -2.19
C ILE A 254 -8.04 84.09 -3.28
N ALA A 255 -7.69 83.30 -4.29
CA ALA A 255 -6.83 83.73 -5.38
C ALA A 255 -7.45 84.92 -6.16
N ILE A 256 -8.75 84.89 -6.46
CA ILE A 256 -9.46 85.99 -7.14
C ILE A 256 -9.44 87.25 -6.27
N LEU A 257 -9.81 87.14 -4.98
CA LEU A 257 -9.78 88.27 -4.05
C LEU A 257 -8.36 88.86 -3.94
N THR A 258 -7.36 88.00 -3.80
CA THR A 258 -5.96 88.43 -3.73
C THR A 258 -5.53 89.14 -5.01
N ALA A 259 -5.87 88.61 -6.19
CA ALA A 259 -5.56 89.24 -7.47
C ALA A 259 -6.23 90.62 -7.65
N LEU A 260 -7.43 90.82 -7.09
CA LEU A 260 -8.14 92.11 -7.13
C LEU A 260 -7.57 93.13 -6.14
N PHE A 261 -7.34 92.72 -4.89
CA PHE A 261 -6.97 93.64 -3.81
C PHE A 261 -5.47 93.93 -3.71
N LEU A 262 -4.60 93.01 -4.14
CA LEU A 262 -3.15 93.15 -4.01
C LEU A 262 -2.57 94.28 -4.89
N PRO A 263 -3.00 94.50 -6.14
CA PRO A 263 -2.59 95.68 -6.91
C PRO A 263 -3.10 97.00 -6.29
N GLY A 264 -4.35 97.01 -5.80
CA GLY A 264 -4.95 98.21 -5.20
C GLY A 264 -4.26 98.63 -3.90
N THR A 265 -3.94 97.67 -3.04
CA THR A 265 -3.16 97.89 -1.82
C THR A 265 -1.73 98.31 -2.12
N PHE A 266 -1.07 97.73 -3.13
CA PHE A 266 0.25 98.15 -3.57
C PHE A 266 0.27 99.62 -4.03
N ILE A 267 -0.70 100.03 -4.85
CA ILE A 267 -0.84 101.42 -5.31
C ILE A 267 -1.12 102.38 -4.14
N ALA A 268 -1.98 101.98 -3.20
CA ALA A 268 -2.27 102.78 -2.02
C ALA A 268 -0.99 102.99 -1.17
N VAL A 269 -0.23 101.93 -0.91
CA VAL A 269 1.05 102.02 -0.18
C VAL A 269 2.06 102.90 -0.93
N CYS A 270 2.18 102.78 -2.25
CA CYS A 270 3.04 103.65 -3.04
C CYS A 270 2.62 105.13 -2.94
N LYS A 271 1.31 105.44 -3.00
CA LYS A 271 0.81 106.81 -2.81
C LYS A 271 1.09 107.33 -1.40
N TYR A 272 0.86 106.54 -0.35
CA TYR A 272 1.14 106.94 1.03
C TYR A 272 2.64 107.08 1.33
N SER A 273 3.50 106.25 0.72
CA SER A 273 4.96 106.33 0.87
C SER A 273 5.55 107.55 0.14
N ILE A 274 4.93 107.99 -0.96
CA ILE A 274 5.30 109.26 -1.63
C ILE A 274 4.89 110.47 -0.78
N VAL A 275 3.73 110.41 -0.11
CA VAL A 275 3.29 111.48 0.79
C VAL A 275 4.15 111.57 2.06
N LEU A 276 4.63 110.43 2.60
CA LEU A 276 5.55 110.41 3.75
C LEU A 276 7.00 110.82 3.42
N LYS A 277 7.40 110.89 2.15
CA LYS A 277 8.69 111.46 1.74
C LYS A 277 8.65 112.98 1.55
N PHE A 278 7.47 113.58 1.64
CA PHE A 278 7.23 115.02 1.48
C PHE A 278 6.90 115.74 2.80
N PHE A 279 6.93 115.03 3.92
CA PHE A 279 7.02 115.57 5.28
C PHE A 279 8.39 115.21 5.86
#